data_AF-A0A1M5ATU3-F1
#
_entry.id   AF-A0A1M5ATU3-F1
#
_cell.length_a   1.000
_cell.length_b   1.000
_cell.length_c   1.000
_cell.angle_alpha   90.00
_cell.angle_beta   90.00
_cell.angle_gamma   90.00
#
_symmetry.space_group_name_H-M   'P 1'
#
loop_
_entity.id
_entity.type
_entity.pdbx_description
1 polymer ?
#
loop_
_entity_poly.entity_id
_entity_poly.type
_entity_poly.pdbx_seq_one_letter_code
_entity_poly.pdbx_strand_id
1 'polypeptide(L)'
;MISRFGGSYFHTYQKYIKGGGNNASFNSCEKYLQNYSIASAERDLEKVKGLYPGTEAKPMIDASIDLYTFVLQSYKTDHLEIARMIDKNVAAESINQAIRTLDEKSYANFAEKYDKLWNIAKTYAKDNGIQVKEMPF
;
A
#
# COMPACT_ATOMS: atom_id res chain seq x y z
N MET A 1 -3.25 -2.35 4.98
CA MET A 1 -2.68 -3.48 4.19
C MET A 1 -1.95 -2.91 2.97
N ILE A 2 -0.66 -2.59 3.11
CA ILE A 2 0.19 -2.02 2.04
C ILE A 2 0.95 -3.11 1.25
N SER A 3 0.69 -4.38 1.55
CA SER A 3 1.36 -5.55 0.97
C SER A 3 1.10 -5.79 -0.51
N ARG A 4 0.27 -4.96 -1.15
CA ARG A 4 -0.11 -5.06 -2.56
C ARG A 4 0.21 -3.77 -3.30
N PHE A 5 1.31 -3.12 -2.93
CA PHE A 5 1.76 -1.89 -3.57
C PHE A 5 2.13 -2.12 -5.05
N GLY A 6 2.06 -1.07 -5.85
CA GLY A 6 2.38 -1.11 -7.27
C GLY A 6 1.26 -1.72 -8.12
N GLY A 7 1.61 -2.26 -9.27
CA GLY A 7 0.69 -2.87 -10.23
C GLY A 7 -0.13 -4.02 -9.66
N SER A 8 0.43 -4.74 -8.68
CA SER A 8 -0.24 -5.85 -7.97
C SER A 8 -1.57 -5.45 -7.32
N TYR A 9 -1.73 -4.17 -6.97
CA TYR A 9 -2.96 -3.59 -6.48
C TYR A 9 -4.12 -3.81 -7.45
N PHE A 10 -3.91 -3.51 -8.73
CA PHE A 10 -4.94 -3.51 -9.75
C PHE A 10 -5.35 -4.92 -10.18
N HIS A 11 -4.42 -5.88 -10.15
CA HIS A 11 -4.74 -7.30 -10.35
C HIS A 11 -5.69 -7.82 -9.27
N THR A 12 -5.48 -7.40 -8.03
CA THR A 12 -6.38 -7.74 -6.91
C THR A 12 -7.76 -7.11 -7.12
N TYR A 13 -7.81 -5.82 -7.46
CA TYR A 13 -9.07 -5.13 -7.75
C TYR A 13 -9.88 -5.87 -8.84
N GLN A 14 -9.22 -6.22 -9.95
CA GLN A 14 -9.85 -6.95 -11.04
C GLN A 14 -10.37 -8.33 -10.60
N LYS A 15 -9.58 -9.10 -9.83
CA LYS A 15 -9.93 -10.44 -9.39
C LYS A 15 -11.09 -10.47 -8.39
N TYR A 16 -11.06 -9.61 -7.37
CA TYR A 16 -11.96 -9.74 -6.22
C TYR A 16 -13.19 -8.83 -6.30
N ILE A 17 -13.14 -7.74 -7.07
CA ILE A 17 -14.22 -6.74 -7.08
C ILE A 17 -15.04 -6.81 -8.37
N LYS A 18 -14.39 -6.94 -9.55
CA LYS A 18 -15.13 -7.16 -10.80
C LYS A 18 -15.73 -8.57 -10.91
N GLY A 19 -15.21 -9.55 -10.18
CA GLY A 19 -15.73 -10.93 -10.16
C GLY A 19 -16.99 -11.14 -9.31
N GLY A 20 -17.39 -10.15 -8.49
CA GLY A 20 -18.56 -10.22 -7.62
C GLY A 20 -19.75 -9.43 -8.17
N GLY A 21 -20.76 -10.13 -8.69
CA GLY A 21 -22.12 -9.69 -9.05
C GLY A 21 -22.45 -8.19 -9.21
N ASN A 22 -22.73 -7.78 -10.45
CA ASN A 22 -23.67 -6.74 -10.91
C ASN A 22 -24.04 -5.59 -9.95
N ASN A 23 -23.08 -4.77 -9.52
CA ASN A 23 -23.39 -3.40 -9.07
C ASN A 23 -22.27 -2.41 -9.45
N ALA A 24 -22.23 -2.07 -10.74
CA ALA A 24 -21.18 -1.27 -11.37
C ALA A 24 -21.04 0.18 -10.84
N SER A 25 -22.01 0.69 -10.08
CA SER A 25 -22.03 2.09 -9.61
C SER A 25 -21.47 2.31 -8.19
N PHE A 26 -21.40 1.25 -7.37
CA PHE A 26 -20.96 1.33 -5.97
C PHE A 26 -19.48 0.97 -5.76
N ASN A 27 -18.86 0.26 -6.70
CA ASN A 27 -17.50 -0.30 -6.57
C ASN A 27 -16.58 0.09 -7.74
N SER A 28 -16.40 1.39 -7.97
CA SER A 28 -15.38 1.86 -8.93
C SER A 28 -13.97 1.66 -8.34
N CYS A 29 -12.95 1.57 -9.19
CA CYS A 29 -11.56 1.39 -8.81
C CYS A 29 -11.07 2.57 -7.97
N GLU A 30 -11.45 3.80 -8.38
CA GLU A 30 -11.15 5.02 -7.63
C GLU A 30 -11.79 4.97 -6.23
N LYS A 31 -13.10 4.69 -6.16
CA LYS A 31 -13.81 4.62 -4.87
C LYS A 31 -13.24 3.54 -3.96
N TYR A 32 -12.88 2.38 -4.51
CA TYR A 32 -12.26 1.31 -3.72
C TYR A 32 -10.89 1.74 -3.17
N LEU A 33 -10.05 2.36 -4.00
CA LEU A 33 -8.75 2.91 -3.58
C LEU A 33 -8.91 3.95 -2.47
N GLN A 34 -9.85 4.88 -2.62
CA GLN A 34 -10.11 5.93 -1.62
C GLN A 34 -10.63 5.35 -0.31
N ASN A 35 -11.71 4.57 -0.37
CA ASN A 35 -12.44 4.13 0.82
C ASN A 35 -11.71 3.05 1.62
N TYR A 36 -10.88 2.23 0.96
CA TYR A 36 -10.19 1.13 1.63
C TYR A 36 -8.71 1.39 1.77
N SER A 37 -7.98 1.57 0.67
CA SER A 37 -6.51 1.58 0.69
C SER A 37 -5.96 2.88 1.27
N ILE A 38 -6.40 4.03 0.75
CA ILE A 38 -6.00 5.36 1.24
C ILE A 38 -6.49 5.53 2.69
N ALA A 39 -7.79 5.36 2.93
CA ALA A 39 -8.34 5.57 4.27
C ALA A 39 -7.71 4.64 5.33
N SER A 40 -7.38 3.38 4.99
CA SER A 40 -6.67 2.50 5.94
C SER A 40 -5.23 2.95 6.16
N ALA A 41 -4.49 3.28 5.11
CA ALA A 41 -3.11 3.73 5.25
C ALA A 41 -3.02 5.06 6.02
N GLU A 42 -3.99 5.98 5.86
CA GLU A 42 -4.08 7.20 6.66
C GLU A 42 -4.33 6.89 8.14
N ARG A 43 -5.33 6.05 8.44
CA ARG A 43 -5.60 5.62 9.82
C ARG A 43 -4.40 4.94 10.46
N ASP A 44 -3.71 4.08 9.72
CA ASP A 44 -2.54 3.36 10.22
C ASP A 44 -1.35 4.31 10.44
N LEU A 45 -1.13 5.28 9.55
CA LEU A 45 -0.13 6.33 9.73
C LEU A 45 -0.40 7.18 10.97
N GLU A 46 -1.65 7.61 11.18
CA GLU A 46 -2.02 8.40 12.37
C GLU A 46 -1.84 7.60 13.66
N LYS A 47 -2.18 6.30 13.67
CA LYS A 47 -1.88 5.42 14.81
C LYS A 47 -0.39 5.35 15.10
N VAL A 48 0.44 5.17 14.07
CA VAL A 48 1.91 5.09 14.22
C VAL A 48 2.48 6.40 14.75
N LYS A 49 2.03 7.56 14.25
CA LYS A 49 2.44 8.88 14.76
C LYS A 49 2.03 9.11 16.21
N GLY A 50 0.92 8.50 16.64
CA GLY A 50 0.44 8.55 18.02
C GLY A 50 1.16 7.60 18.98
N LEU A 51 2.04 6.72 18.48
CA LEU A 51 2.84 5.86 19.35
C LEU A 51 3.88 6.70 20.09
N TYR A 52 3.99 6.50 21.40
CA TYR A 52 5.04 7.13 22.18
C TYR A 52 6.40 6.57 21.74
N PRO A 53 7.34 7.39 21.27
CA PRO A 53 8.68 6.91 20.95
C PRO A 53 9.42 6.64 22.27
N GLY A 54 9.27 5.42 22.80
CA GLY A 54 10.34 4.87 23.63
C GLY A 54 11.63 4.88 22.82
N THR A 55 12.77 5.17 23.45
CA THR A 55 14.07 5.28 22.77
C THR A 55 14.36 4.07 21.88
N GLU A 56 14.01 2.87 22.33
CA GLU A 56 14.24 1.60 21.63
C GLU A 56 13.31 1.36 20.43
N ALA A 57 12.04 1.80 20.50
CA ALA A 57 11.07 1.61 19.43
C ALA A 57 11.14 2.73 18.36
N LYS A 58 11.82 3.84 18.65
CA LYS A 58 11.89 5.01 17.78
C LYS A 58 12.31 4.66 16.33
N PRO A 59 13.36 3.86 16.06
CA PRO A 59 13.75 3.54 14.69
C PRO A 59 12.65 2.81 13.90
N MET A 60 11.87 1.96 14.58
CA MET A 60 10.75 1.23 13.97
C MET A 60 9.58 2.15 13.64
N ILE A 61 9.27 3.09 14.55
CA ILE A 61 8.22 4.09 14.34
C ILE A 61 8.60 5.01 13.17
N ASP A 62 9.84 5.52 13.15
CA ASP A 62 10.33 6.38 12.07
C ASP A 62 10.28 5.66 10.70
N ALA A 63 10.75 4.41 10.63
CA ALA A 63 10.69 3.61 9.40
C ALA A 63 9.24 3.32 8.96
N SER A 64 8.34 3.12 9.91
CA SER A 64 6.90 2.95 9.63
C SER A 64 6.31 4.21 9.00
N ILE A 65 6.58 5.39 9.59
CA ILE A 65 6.11 6.67 9.08
C ILE A 65 6.61 6.91 7.65
N ASP A 66 7.89 6.65 7.40
CA ASP A 66 8.50 6.81 6.07
C ASP A 66 7.81 5.92 5.02
N LEU A 67 7.63 4.63 5.33
CA LEU A 67 6.95 3.69 4.44
C LEU A 67 5.49 4.09 4.16
N TYR A 68 4.70 4.38 5.20
CA TYR A 68 3.29 4.76 5.04
C TYR A 68 3.14 6.08 4.29
N THR A 69 4.02 7.05 4.52
CA THR A 69 4.01 8.34 3.81
C THR A 69 4.28 8.13 2.32
N PHE A 70 5.29 7.33 1.99
CA PHE A 70 5.60 6.98 0.60
C PHE A 70 4.43 6.30 -0.11
N VAL A 71 3.84 5.28 0.53
CA VAL A 71 2.68 4.55 -0.02
C VAL A 71 1.48 5.47 -0.22
N LEU A 72 1.18 6.32 0.77
CA LEU A 72 0.06 7.26 0.67
C LEU A 72 0.25 8.28 -0.45
N GLN A 73 1.47 8.77 -0.65
CA GLN A 73 1.76 9.67 -1.75
C GLN A 73 1.43 8.99 -3.08
N SER A 74 1.98 7.81 -3.33
CA SER A 74 1.72 7.06 -4.57
C SER A 74 0.25 6.65 -4.72
N TYR A 75 -0.45 6.31 -3.63
CA TYR A 75 -1.88 6.03 -3.67
C TYR A 75 -2.70 7.25 -4.07
N LYS A 76 -2.35 8.44 -3.59
CA LYS A 76 -3.05 9.70 -3.90
C LYS A 76 -2.67 10.30 -5.24
N THR A 77 -1.59 9.83 -5.88
CA THR A 77 -1.13 10.28 -7.20
C THR A 77 -1.28 9.18 -8.24
N ASP A 78 -0.26 8.34 -8.39
CA ASP A 78 -0.07 7.43 -9.51
C ASP A 78 -1.16 6.35 -9.52
N HIS A 79 -1.48 5.76 -8.35
CA HIS A 79 -2.53 4.74 -8.31
C HIS A 79 -3.92 5.33 -8.55
N LEU A 80 -4.16 6.57 -8.08
CA LEU A 80 -5.44 7.24 -8.28
C LEU A 80 -5.66 7.57 -9.76
N GLU A 81 -4.63 7.97 -10.47
CA GLU A 81 -4.67 8.17 -11.91
C GLU A 81 -5.02 6.88 -12.65
N ILE A 82 -4.30 5.79 -12.36
CA ILE A 82 -4.56 4.48 -12.98
C ILE A 82 -5.98 3.98 -12.65
N ALA A 83 -6.43 4.14 -11.40
CA ALA A 83 -7.78 3.77 -10.99
C ALA A 83 -8.85 4.51 -11.79
N ARG A 84 -8.64 5.82 -12.05
CA ARG A 84 -9.52 6.62 -12.92
C ARG A 84 -9.48 6.16 -14.37
N MET A 85 -8.32 5.76 -14.89
CA MET A 85 -8.22 5.21 -16.24
C MET A 85 -9.04 3.91 -16.38
N ILE A 86 -8.98 3.04 -15.37
CA ILE A 86 -9.78 1.81 -15.30
C ILE A 86 -11.27 2.13 -15.27
N ASP A 87 -11.70 3.08 -14.45
CA ASP A 87 -13.11 3.48 -14.33
C ASP A 87 -13.65 4.14 -15.61
N LYS A 88 -12.79 4.86 -16.33
CA LYS A 88 -13.11 5.47 -17.63
C LYS A 88 -13.05 4.49 -18.81
N ASN A 89 -12.73 3.22 -18.58
CA ASN A 89 -12.51 2.21 -19.62
C ASN A 89 -11.53 2.68 -20.71
N VAL A 90 -10.44 3.33 -20.29
CA VAL A 90 -9.32 3.66 -21.20
C VAL A 90 -8.76 2.37 -21.82
N ALA A 91 -8.16 2.49 -23.01
CA ALA A 91 -7.53 1.35 -23.69
C ALA A 91 -6.59 0.56 -22.76
N ALA A 92 -6.70 -0.77 -22.80
CA ALA A 92 -5.96 -1.67 -21.93
C ALA A 92 -4.43 -1.47 -22.03
N GLU A 93 -3.92 -1.17 -23.23
CA GLU A 93 -2.50 -0.90 -23.45
C GLU A 93 -2.03 0.33 -22.65
N SER A 94 -2.80 1.41 -22.65
CA SER A 94 -2.47 2.62 -21.88
C SER A 94 -2.51 2.36 -20.38
N ILE A 95 -3.48 1.58 -19.90
CA ILE A 95 -3.57 1.19 -18.49
C ILE A 95 -2.35 0.33 -18.09
N ASN A 96 -2.00 -0.65 -18.91
CA ASN A 96 -0.85 -1.53 -18.66
C ASN A 96 0.47 -0.75 -18.67
N GLN A 97 0.62 0.21 -19.59
CA GLN A 97 1.79 1.07 -19.63
C GLN A 97 1.90 1.93 -18.38
N ALA A 98 0.80 2.55 -17.93
CA ALA A 98 0.77 3.34 -16.70
C ALA A 98 1.12 2.51 -15.46
N ILE A 99 0.63 1.27 -15.38
CA ILE A 99 0.98 0.31 -14.32
C ILE A 99 2.48 -0.02 -14.34
N ARG A 100 3.05 -0.33 -15.51
CA ARG A 100 4.49 -0.60 -15.65
C ARG A 100 5.33 0.60 -15.21
N THR A 101 4.96 1.81 -15.64
CA THR A 101 5.66 3.04 -15.26
C THR A 101 5.57 3.30 -13.76
N LEU A 102 4.44 3.01 -13.10
CA LEU A 102 4.32 3.05 -11.64
C LEU A 102 5.32 2.10 -10.97
N ASP A 103 5.39 0.85 -11.43
CA ASP A 103 6.27 -0.16 -10.85
C ASP A 103 7.75 0.20 -11.04
N GLU A 104 8.15 0.59 -12.25
CA GLU A 104 9.51 1.04 -12.56
C GLU A 104 9.93 2.25 -11.71
N LYS A 105 9.01 3.20 -11.51
CA LYS A 105 9.25 4.42 -10.73
C LYS A 105 9.37 4.16 -9.23
N SER A 106 8.51 3.29 -8.69
CA SER A 106 8.19 3.31 -7.25
C SER A 106 8.46 2.00 -6.52
N TYR A 107 8.48 0.85 -7.21
CA TYR A 107 8.51 -0.44 -6.53
C TYR A 107 9.82 -0.70 -5.79
N ALA A 108 10.97 -0.34 -6.38
CA ALA A 108 12.27 -0.50 -5.73
C ALA A 108 12.35 0.30 -4.42
N ASN A 109 11.86 1.55 -4.43
CA ASN A 109 11.84 2.41 -3.24
C ASN A 109 10.84 1.91 -2.19
N PHE A 110 9.69 1.39 -2.62
CA PHE A 110 8.78 0.68 -1.72
C PHE A 110 9.45 -0.51 -1.03
N ALA A 111 10.10 -1.39 -1.81
CA ALA A 111 10.74 -2.60 -1.31
C ALA A 111 11.84 -2.26 -0.31
N GLU A 112 12.69 -1.26 -0.60
CA GLU A 112 13.72 -0.79 0.31
C GLU A 112 13.14 -0.33 1.66
N LYS A 113 12.10 0.52 1.63
CA LYS A 113 11.43 1.02 2.84
C LYS A 113 10.75 -0.10 3.63
N TYR A 114 10.12 -1.03 2.90
CA TYR A 114 9.44 -2.19 3.46
C TYR A 114 10.43 -3.12 4.19
N ASP A 115 11.53 -3.46 3.53
CA ASP A 115 12.57 -4.33 4.07
C ASP A 115 13.27 -3.68 5.26
N LYS A 116 13.55 -2.38 5.19
CA LYS A 116 14.10 -1.60 6.31
C LYS A 116 13.19 -1.70 7.54
N LEU A 117 11.89 -1.45 7.39
CA LEU A 117 10.95 -1.57 8.49
C LEU A 117 10.93 -2.99 9.06
N TRP A 118 10.86 -4.01 8.21
CA TRP A 118 10.80 -5.40 8.66
C TRP A 118 12.06 -5.86 9.37
N ASN A 119 13.23 -5.48 8.90
CA ASN A 119 14.49 -5.82 9.54
C ASN A 119 14.57 -5.23 10.96
N ILE A 120 14.16 -3.97 11.12
CA ILE A 120 14.08 -3.32 12.43
C ILE A 120 13.04 -4.03 13.31
N ALA A 121 11.84 -4.30 12.78
CA ALA A 121 10.77 -4.94 13.53
C ALA A 121 11.13 -6.36 13.99
N LYS A 122 11.80 -7.16 13.14
CA LYS A 122 12.28 -8.51 13.49
C LYS A 122 13.31 -8.44 14.63
N THR A 123 14.21 -7.46 14.58
CA THR A 123 15.23 -7.26 15.62
C THR A 123 14.59 -6.87 16.94
N TYR A 124 13.75 -5.82 16.92
CA TYR A 124 13.00 -5.37 18.09
C TYR A 124 12.18 -6.50 18.72
N ALA A 125 11.48 -7.29 17.90
CA ALA A 125 10.67 -8.39 18.38
C ALA A 125 11.51 -9.48 19.04
N LYS A 126 12.65 -9.85 18.45
CA LYS A 126 13.58 -10.80 19.05
C LYS A 126 14.09 -10.31 20.41
N ASP A 127 14.52 -9.06 20.49
CA ASP A 127 15.12 -8.48 21.71
C ASP A 127 14.10 -8.33 22.85
N ASN A 128 12.81 -8.21 22.51
CA ASN A 128 11.71 -8.08 23.46
C ASN A 128 10.90 -9.38 23.68
N GLY A 129 11.36 -10.52 23.15
CA GLY A 129 10.66 -11.80 23.29
C GLY A 129 9.28 -11.86 22.62
N ILE A 130 9.04 -11.01 21.61
CA ILE A 130 7.79 -10.95 20.85
C ILE A 130 7.85 -11.95 19.70
N GLN A 131 6.88 -12.87 19.64
CA GLN A 131 6.77 -13.81 18.54
C GLN A 131 6.15 -13.13 17.31
N VAL A 132 6.95 -12.96 16.25
CA VAL A 132 6.45 -12.49 14.95
C VAL A 132 5.88 -13.66 14.17
N LYS A 133 4.63 -13.54 13.70
CA LYS A 133 4.09 -14.44 12.67
C LYS A 133 4.47 -13.90 11.31
N GLU A 134 5.34 -14.60 10.59
CA GLU A 134 5.61 -14.29 9.20
C GLU A 134 4.34 -14.62 8.38
N MET A 135 3.84 -13.64 7.62
CA MET A 135 2.80 -13.90 6.64
C MET A 135 3.47 -14.20 5.30
N PRO A 136 3.14 -15.32 4.62
CA PRO A 136 3.65 -15.58 3.29
C PRO A 136 3.10 -14.53 2.31
N PHE A 137 3.99 -13.95 1.50
CA PHE A 137 3.65 -13.09 0.36
C PHE A 137 3.72 -13.89 -0.94
#